data_AF-A0A964U1N9-F1
#
_entry.id   AF-A0A964U1N9-F1
#
_cell.length_a   1.000
_cell.length_b   1.000
_cell.length_c   1.000
_cell.angle_alpha   90.00
_cell.angle_beta   90.00
_cell.angle_gamma   90.00
#
_symmetry.space_group_name_H-M   'P 1'
#
loop_
_entity.id
_entity.type
_entity.pdbx_description
1 polymer ?
#
loop_
_entity_poly.entity_id
_entity_poly.type
_entity_poly.pdbx_seq_one_letter_code
_entity_poly.pdbx_strand_id
1 'polypeptide(L)' 'TEDGQPGHPVILPQRVFPAIARLMGDAGARAILKDHPPRLHPLPGQRALTDLDTPEAWDAWQAMR' A
#
# COMPACT_ATOMS: atom_id res chain seq x y z
N THR A 1 8.13 5.06 -2.20
CA THR A 1 9.26 5.73 -1.53
C THR A 1 9.86 6.73 -2.49
N GLU A 2 10.86 7.51 -2.07
CA GLU A 2 11.65 8.37 -2.97
C GLU A 2 12.29 7.58 -4.12
N ASP A 3 12.64 6.31 -3.89
CA ASP A 3 13.23 5.41 -4.89
C ASP A 3 12.21 4.76 -5.84
N GLY A 4 10.94 5.19 -5.80
CA GLY A 4 9.89 4.66 -6.67
C GLY A 4 9.32 3.30 -6.27
N GLN A 5 9.75 2.72 -5.14
CA GLN A 5 9.13 1.50 -4.61
C GLN A 5 7.67 1.78 -4.20
N PRO A 6 6.67 1.08 -4.76
CA PRO A 6 5.27 1.26 -4.39
C PRO A 6 4.98 0.73 -2.98
N GLY A 7 3.99 1.32 -2.32
CA GLY A 7 3.55 0.98 -0.98
C GLY A 7 2.21 1.65 -0.64
N HIS A 8 1.80 1.57 0.62
CA HIS A 8 0.56 2.16 1.12
C HIS A 8 0.74 3.65 1.49
N PRO A 9 -0.35 4.46 1.52
CA PRO A 9 -1.72 4.12 1.15
C PRO A 9 -1.94 4.07 -0.38
N VAL A 10 -2.89 3.24 -0.81
CA VAL A 10 -3.36 3.17 -2.21
C VAL A 10 -4.74 3.81 -2.31
N ILE A 11 -4.87 4.83 -3.16
CA ILE A 11 -6.14 5.51 -3.41
C ILE A 11 -6.82 4.87 -4.62
N LEU A 12 -7.99 4.27 -4.41
CA LEU A 12 -8.79 3.64 -5.45
C LEU A 12 -9.99 4.53 -5.82
N PRO A 13 -10.06 5.06 -7.06
CA PRO A 13 -11.17 5.91 -7.47
C PRO A 13 -12.48 5.11 -7.64
N GLN A 14 -13.63 5.76 -7.51
CA GLN A 14 -14.95 5.13 -7.59
C GLN A 14 -15.14 4.23 -8.82
N ARG A 15 -14.54 4.59 -9.97
CA ARG A 15 -14.62 3.80 -11.21
C ARG A 15 -14.13 2.35 -11.07
N VAL A 16 -13.27 2.03 -10.10
CA VAL A 16 -12.77 0.67 -9.88
C VAL A 16 -13.56 -0.10 -8.81
N PHE A 17 -14.58 0.50 -8.18
CA PHE A 17 -15.38 -0.17 -7.15
C PHE A 17 -16.04 -1.46 -7.62
N PRO A 18 -16.58 -1.56 -8.86
CA PRO A 18 -17.10 -2.84 -9.36
C PRO A 18 -16.04 -3.95 -9.42
N ALA A 19 -14.77 -3.61 -9.62
CA ALA A 19 -13.66 -4.58 -9.60
C ALA A 19 -13.31 -4.97 -8.16
N ILE A 20 -13.34 -4.02 -7.21
CA ILE A 20 -13.15 -4.29 -5.78
C ILE A 20 -14.20 -5.28 -5.26
N ALA A 21 -15.46 -5.08 -5.63
CA ALA A 21 -16.58 -5.94 -5.20
C ALA A 21 -16.47 -7.40 -5.68
N ARG A 22 -15.58 -7.68 -6.65
CA ARG A 22 -15.33 -9.02 -7.20
C ARG A 22 -14.05 -9.66 -6.64
N LEU A 23 -13.29 -8.94 -5.82
CA LEU A 23 -12.09 -9.50 -5.20
C LEU A 23 -12.47 -10.60 -4.22
N MET A 24 -11.68 -11.67 -4.23
CA MET A 24 -11.81 -12.81 -3.33
C MET A 24 -10.44 -13.24 -2.83
N GLY A 25 -10.38 -13.70 -1.58
CA GLY A 25 -9.14 -14.11 -0.94
C GLY A 25 -8.13 -12.97 -0.77
N ASP A 26 -6.87 -13.34 -0.54
CA ASP A 26 -5.84 -12.43 -0.03
C ASP A 26 -5.11 -11.63 -1.13
N ALA A 27 -5.50 -11.82 -2.41
CA ALA A 27 -4.88 -11.09 -3.50
C ALA A 27 -5.13 -9.57 -3.43
N GLY A 28 -6.25 -9.17 -2.80
CA GLY A 28 -6.60 -7.77 -2.56
C GLY A 28 -6.58 -6.90 -3.82
N ALA A 29 -6.29 -5.61 -3.63
CA ALA A 29 -6.26 -4.64 -4.73
C ALA A 29 -5.12 -4.87 -5.74
N ARG A 30 -4.16 -5.78 -5.47
CA ARG A 30 -3.04 -6.05 -6.37
C ARG A 30 -3.51 -6.53 -7.75
N ALA A 31 -4.62 -7.26 -7.82
CA ALA A 31 -5.23 -7.66 -9.08
C ALA A 31 -5.72 -6.45 -9.88
N ILE A 32 -6.37 -5.48 -9.21
CA ILE A 32 -6.89 -4.25 -9.83
C ILE A 32 -5.75 -3.35 -10.34
N LEU A 33 -4.65 -3.27 -9.59
CA LEU A 33 -3.49 -2.44 -9.95
C LEU A 33 -2.75 -2.93 -11.20
N LYS A 34 -2.90 -4.20 -11.59
CA LYS A 34 -2.35 -4.72 -12.85
C LYS A 34 -3.06 -4.11 -14.07
N ASP A 35 -4.38 -4.05 -14.01
CA ASP A 35 -5.23 -3.51 -15.10
C ASP A 35 -5.35 -1.99 -15.04
N HIS A 36 -5.04 -1.40 -13.88
CA HIS A 36 -5.03 0.04 -13.65
C HIS A 36 -3.72 0.46 -12.97
N PRO A 37 -2.62 0.59 -13.74
CA PRO A 37 -1.34 1.02 -13.22
C PRO A 37 -1.47 2.34 -12.44
N PRO A 38 -1.06 2.38 -11.15
CA PRO A 38 -1.22 3.58 -10.34
C PRO A 38 -0.21 4.65 -10.75
N ARG A 39 -0.59 5.91 -10.56
CA ARG A 39 0.38 7.01 -10.54
C ARG A 39 1.10 6.98 -9.18
N LEU A 40 2.42 6.84 -9.20
CA LEU A 40 3.21 6.85 -7.97
C LEU A 40 3.32 8.28 -7.41
N HIS A 41 3.15 8.39 -6.09
CA HIS A 41 3.42 9.60 -5.33
C HIS A 41 4.54 9.29 -4.32
N PRO A 42 5.77 9.79 -4.53
CA PRO A 42 6.88 9.48 -3.65
C PRO A 42 6.64 10.09 -2.26
N LEU A 43 6.88 9.29 -1.22
CA LEU A 43 6.88 9.71 0.17
C LEU A 43 8.31 9.59 0.72
N PRO A 44 8.74 10.49 1.64
CA PRO A 44 10.08 10.46 2.20
C PRO A 44 10.43 9.12 2.86
N GLY A 45 11.63 8.62 2.58
CA GLY A 45 12.15 7.37 3.15
C GLY A 45 11.20 6.19 2.98
N GLN A 46 10.99 5.44 4.06
CA GLN A 46 10.21 4.20 4.06
C GLN A 46 8.74 4.37 4.45
N ARG A 47 8.21 5.60 4.51
CA ARG A 47 6.82 5.84 4.97
C ARG A 47 5.76 5.06 4.22
N ALA A 48 5.99 4.76 2.95
CA ALA A 48 5.06 3.97 2.14
C ALA A 48 5.11 2.46 2.44
N LEU A 49 6.17 2.00 3.10
CA LEU A 49 6.51 0.59 3.31
C LEU A 49 6.47 0.15 4.77
N THR A 50 6.50 1.09 5.71
CA THR A 50 6.45 0.78 7.14
C THR A 50 5.09 0.19 7.49
N ASP A 51 5.08 -1.10 7.78
CA ASP A 51 3.93 -1.81 8.34
C ASP A 51 4.18 -2.15 9.81
N LEU A 52 3.14 -2.08 10.63
CA LEU A 52 3.20 -2.25 12.09
C LEU A 52 2.31 -3.41 12.53
N ASP A 53 2.50 -4.56 11.89
CA ASP A 53 1.68 -5.77 12.09
C ASP A 53 1.99 -6.53 13.39
N THR A 54 3.17 -6.35 13.97
CA THR A 54 3.61 -7.08 15.18
C THR A 54 4.06 -6.15 16.30
N PRO A 55 4.00 -6.60 17.57
CA PRO A 55 4.55 -5.84 18.70
C PRO A 55 6.03 -5.48 18.52
N GLU A 56 6.84 -6.38 17.96
CA GLU A 56 8.27 -6.12 17.72
C GLU A 56 8.48 -5.05 16.64
N ALA A 57 7.65 -5.05 15.59
CA ALA A 57 7.66 -4.01 14.57
C ALA A 57 7.28 -2.64 15.16
N TRP A 58 6.30 -2.62 16.07
CA TRP A 58 5.90 -1.43 16.80
C TRP A 58 7.02 -0.89 17.71
N ASP A 59 7.65 -1.76 18.50
CA ASP A 59 8.73 -1.39 19.42
C ASP A 59 9.96 -0.85 18.66
N ALA A 60 10.32 -1.51 17.55
CA ALA A 60 11.39 -1.04 16.68
C ALA A 60 11.09 0.34 16.08
N TRP A 61 9.86 0.55 15.61
CA TRP A 61 9.44 1.84 15.07
C TRP A 61 9.44 2.95 16.14
N GLN A 62 8.95 2.66 17.35
CA GLN A 62 8.97 3.58 18.49
C GLN A 62 10.39 4.04 18.85
N ALA A 63 11.37 3.13 18.86
CA ALA A 63 12.75 3.44 19.20
C ALA A 63 13.46 4.34 18.16
N MET A 64 12.94 4.40 16.92
CA MET A 64 13.52 5.17 15.81
C MET A 64 12.81 6.51 15.56
N ARG A 65 11.81 6.86 16.36
CA ARG A 65 10.92 8.01 16.15
C ARG A 65 11.54 9.36 16.53
#